data_AF-A0A432I0B2-F1
#
_entry.id   AF-A0A432I0B2-F1
#
_cell.length_a   1.000
_cell.length_b   1.000
_cell.length_c   1.000
_cell.angle_alpha   90.00
_cell.angle_beta   90.00
_cell.angle_gamma   90.00
#
_symmetry.space_group_name_H-M   'P 1'
#
loop_
_entity.id
_entity.type
_entity.pdbx_description
1 polymer ?
#
loop_
_entity_poly.entity_id
_entity_poly.type
_entity_poly.pdbx_seq_one_letter_code
_entity_poly.pdbx_strand_id
1 'polypeptide(L)' 'MANNWQNVIVATGHSMRGMTQGPITGQIVADLVAGNQPRVDIFSLNPNRF' A
#
# COMPACT_ATOMS: atom_id res chain seq x y z
N MET A 1 -12.93 0.62 13.33
CA MET A 1 -12.03 1.71 13.78
C MET A 1 -12.38 2.95 12.97
N ALA A 2 -12.50 4.13 13.60
CA ALA A 2 -12.92 5.35 12.91
C ALA A 2 -11.87 5.76 11.85
N ASN A 3 -12.33 5.94 10.60
CA ASN A 3 -11.48 6.17 9.43
C ASN A 3 -11.15 7.67 9.30
N ASN A 4 -10.32 8.19 10.21
CA ASN A 4 -9.96 9.62 10.29
C ASN A 4 -8.75 10.03 9.42
N TRP A 5 -8.27 9.15 8.54
CA TRP A 5 -7.06 9.37 7.75
C TRP A 5 -7.37 9.22 6.26
N GLN A 6 -7.57 10.34 5.57
CA GLN A 6 -7.90 10.34 4.12
C GLN A 6 -6.69 10.62 3.23
N ASN A 7 -5.58 11.07 3.81
CA ASN A 7 -4.41 11.60 3.10
C ASN A 7 -3.10 10.96 3.59
N VAL A 8 -3.18 9.77 4.17
CA VAL A 8 -2.01 9.02 4.69
C VAL A 8 -1.96 7.67 3.99
N ILE A 9 -0.79 7.31 3.49
CA ILE A 9 -0.52 5.99 2.91
C ILE A 9 0.50 5.27 3.79
N VAL A 10 0.20 4.03 4.15
CA VAL A 10 1.09 3.17 4.94
C VAL A 10 1.56 2.01 4.07
N ALA A 11 2.85 1.96 3.78
CA ALA A 11 3.49 0.88 3.02
C ALA A 11 4.43 0.09 3.92
N THR A 12 3.89 -0.92 4.60
CA THR A 12 4.62 -1.75 5.58
C THR A 12 4.23 -3.23 5.45
N GLY A 13 4.79 -4.08 6.31
CA GLY A 13 4.44 -5.50 6.37
C GLY A 13 5.21 -6.38 5.38
N HIS A 14 6.41 -5.95 4.95
CA HIS A 14 7.23 -6.69 3.98
C HIS A 14 7.95 -7.93 4.55
N SER A 15 7.74 -8.30 5.81
CA SER A 15 8.31 -9.51 6.43
C SER A 15 9.79 -9.74 6.09
N MET A 16 10.63 -8.71 6.32
CA MET A 16 12.07 -8.69 6.01
C MET A 16 12.45 -8.60 4.51
N ARG A 17 11.49 -8.63 3.59
CA ARG A 17 11.73 -8.53 2.12
C ARG A 17 11.62 -7.10 1.56
N GLY A 18 11.70 -6.09 2.43
CA GLY A 18 11.49 -4.69 2.06
C GLY A 18 12.40 -4.18 0.94
N MET A 19 13.67 -4.62 0.90
CA MET A 19 14.60 -4.21 -0.16
C MET A 19 14.20 -4.77 -1.53
N THR A 20 13.86 -6.07 -1.61
CA THR A 20 13.45 -6.70 -2.86
C THR A 20 12.09 -6.20 -3.35
N GLN A 21 11.17 -5.89 -2.43
CA GLN A 21 9.83 -5.41 -2.73
C GLN A 21 9.73 -3.88 -2.82
N GLY A 22 10.84 -3.15 -2.58
CA GLY A 22 10.90 -1.70 -2.61
C GLY A 22 10.39 -1.09 -3.92
N PRO A 23 10.87 -1.54 -5.10
CA PRO A 23 10.45 -0.97 -6.38
C PRO A 23 8.95 -1.11 -6.66
N ILE A 24 8.37 -2.30 -6.46
CA ILE A 24 6.94 -2.53 -6.69
C ILE A 24 6.08 -1.78 -5.65
N THR A 25 6.54 -1.72 -4.40
CA THR A 25 5.86 -0.94 -3.35
C THR A 25 5.85 0.55 -3.71
N GLY A 26 6.98 1.10 -4.17
CA GLY A 26 7.07 2.49 -4.60
C GLY A 26 6.16 2.80 -5.79
N GLN A 27 6.08 1.91 -6.77
CA GLN A 27 5.15 2.05 -7.89
C GLN A 27 3.69 2.08 -7.43
N ILE A 28 3.28 1.14 -6.56
CA ILE A 28 1.92 1.10 -6.01
C ILE A 28 1.62 2.39 -5.24
N VAL A 29 2.53 2.85 -4.39
CA VAL A 29 2.35 4.10 -3.62
C VAL A 29 2.23 5.30 -4.55
N ALA A 30 3.05 5.39 -5.60
CA ALA A 30 2.95 6.48 -6.58
C ALA A 30 1.59 6.49 -7.29
N ASP A 31 1.08 5.32 -7.70
CA ASP A 31 -0.25 5.18 -8.29
C ASP A 31 -1.33 5.66 -7.31
N LEU A 32 -1.27 5.23 -6.04
CA LEU A 32 -2.23 5.65 -5.01
C LEU A 32 -2.19 7.15 -4.72
N VAL A 33 -1.00 7.77 -4.63
CA VAL A 33 -0.85 9.22 -4.45
C VAL A 33 -1.46 10.00 -5.62
N ALA A 34 -1.32 9.49 -6.85
CA ALA A 34 -1.87 10.10 -8.05
C ALA A 34 -3.38 9.85 -8.23
N GLY A 35 -4.02 9.04 -7.39
CA GLY A 35 -5.41 8.61 -7.56
C GLY A 35 -5.62 7.58 -8.68
N ASN A 36 -4.53 6.96 -9.14
CA ASN A 36 -4.56 5.92 -10.16
C ASN A 36 -4.82 4.54 -9.53
N GLN A 37 -5.39 3.63 -10.32
CA GLN A 37 -5.51 2.24 -9.92
C GLN A 37 -4.15 1.53 -10.08
N PRO A 38 -3.60 0.89 -9.02
CA PRO A 38 -2.38 0.11 -9.14
C PRO A 38 -2.55 -1.06 -10.11
N ARG A 39 -1.48 -1.43 -10.81
CA ARG A 39 -1.49 -2.54 -11.78
C ARG A 39 -1.71 -3.93 -11.17
N VAL A 40 -1.49 -4.05 -9.87
CA VAL A 40 -1.68 -5.29 -9.10
C VAL A 40 -2.83 -5.09 -8.12
N ASP A 41 -3.65 -6.12 -7.94
CA ASP A 41 -4.70 -6.09 -6.92
C ASP A 41 -4.08 -6.12 -5.52
N ILE A 42 -4.41 -5.12 -4.71
CA ILE A 42 -3.90 -4.94 -3.35
C ILE A 42 -4.99 -5.14 -2.29
N PHE A 43 -6.18 -5.64 -2.64
CA PHE A 43 -7.28 -5.83 -1.69
C PHE A 43 -6.89 -6.72 -0.51
N SER A 44 -6.08 -7.76 -0.75
CA SER A 44 -5.55 -8.64 0.30
C SER A 44 -4.60 -7.95 1.28
N LEU A 45 -4.14 -6.72 0.99
CA LEU A 45 -3.29 -5.92 1.86
C LEU A 45 -4.09 -4.98 2.77
N ASN A 46 -5.44 -5.03 2.74
CA ASN A 46 -6.29 -4.20 3.60
C ASN A 46 -5.88 -4.34 5.08
N PRO A 47 -5.67 -3.23 5.80
CA PRO A 47 -5.31 -3.27 7.22
C PRO A 47 -6.39 -3.89 8.11
N ASN A 48 -7.66 -3.85 7.71
CA ASN A 48 -8.81 -4.40 8.46
C ASN A 48 -9.14 -5.85 8.10
N ARG A 49 -8.16 -6.64 7.64
CA ARG A 49 -8.37 -8.04 7.20
C ARG A 49 -8.25 -9.10 8.32
N PHE A 50 -8.01 -8.66 9.55
CA PHE A 50 -7.91 -9.48 10.77
C PHE A 50 -8.72 -8.80 11.88
#